data_AF-A0A355PGG0-F1
#
_entry.id   AF-A0A355PGG0-F1
#
_cell.length_a   1.000
_cell.length_b   1.000
_cell.length_c   1.000
_cell.angle_alpha   90.00
_cell.angle_beta   90.00
_cell.angle_gamma   90.00
#
_symmetry.space_group_name_H-M   'P 1'
#
loop_
_entity.id
_entity.type
_entity.pdbx_description
1 polymer ?
#
loop_
_entity_poly.entity_id
_entity_poly.type
_entity_poly.pdbx_seq_one_letter_code
_entity_poly.pdbx_strand_id
1 'polypeptide(L)'
;MYRYDIHDQTLVDERVAQFRDQMERYQAGRLGEEEFRPLRLQNGLYIQKHAPMLRIAIPYGMLAGAQLRALADITRRYDRGYGHFTTRQNLQLNWPALEDVPDILAELAKVQMHAIQTSGNCIRNTTSDQFAGIANDEVEDPRPWCELIR
;
A
#
# COMPACT_ATOMS: atom_id res chain seq x y z
N MET A 1 1.75 16.89 5.11
CA MET A 1 1.36 15.48 4.97
C MET A 1 0.11 15.26 5.79
N TYR A 2 -0.91 14.68 5.20
CA TYR A 2 -2.16 14.40 5.91
C TYR A 2 -1.93 13.40 7.05
N ARG A 3 -2.57 13.66 8.18
CA ARG A 3 -2.53 12.79 9.35
C ARG A 3 -3.90 12.16 9.49
N TYR A 4 -3.93 10.84 9.61
CA TYR A 4 -5.14 10.06 9.78
C TYR A 4 -5.82 10.52 11.05
N ASP A 5 -7.10 10.78 10.94
CA ASP A 5 -7.96 10.89 12.10
C ASP A 5 -8.37 9.49 12.59
N ILE A 6 -9.29 9.45 13.54
CA ILE A 6 -9.78 8.19 14.10
C ILE A 6 -10.55 7.36 13.05
N HIS A 7 -11.25 7.99 12.12
CA HIS A 7 -12.02 7.31 11.09
C HIS A 7 -11.11 6.70 10.04
N ASP A 8 -10.10 7.44 9.58
CA ASP A 8 -9.09 6.96 8.65
C ASP A 8 -8.34 5.76 9.24
N GLN A 9 -7.89 5.86 10.49
CA GLN A 9 -7.17 4.78 11.16
C GLN A 9 -8.06 3.55 11.34
N THR A 10 -9.29 3.74 11.80
CA THR A 10 -10.26 2.64 11.97
C THR A 10 -10.51 1.93 10.65
N LEU A 11 -10.69 2.67 9.55
CA LEU A 11 -10.90 2.11 8.23
C LEU A 11 -9.72 1.24 7.78
N VAL A 12 -8.48 1.70 7.99
CA VAL A 12 -7.29 0.93 7.61
C VAL A 12 -7.16 -0.33 8.47
N ASP A 13 -7.41 -0.23 9.78
CA ASP A 13 -7.35 -1.38 10.69
C ASP A 13 -8.44 -2.43 10.36
N GLU A 14 -9.65 -1.99 10.05
CA GLU A 14 -10.74 -2.87 9.59
C GLU A 14 -10.41 -3.55 8.26
N ARG A 15 -9.76 -2.82 7.33
CA ARG A 15 -9.30 -3.39 6.06
C ARG A 15 -8.22 -4.46 6.26
N VAL A 16 -7.29 -4.24 7.19
CA VAL A 16 -6.28 -5.23 7.58
C VAL A 16 -6.96 -6.48 8.14
N ALA A 17 -7.89 -6.31 9.08
CA ALA A 17 -8.63 -7.43 9.69
C ALA A 17 -9.45 -8.20 8.65
N GLN A 18 -10.14 -7.48 7.75
CA GLN A 18 -10.89 -8.07 6.65
C GLN A 18 -10.00 -8.90 5.72
N PHE A 19 -8.85 -8.36 5.30
CA PHE A 19 -7.96 -9.09 4.39
C PHE A 19 -7.33 -10.31 5.07
N ARG A 20 -7.04 -10.23 6.38
CA ARG A 20 -6.57 -11.38 7.16
C ARG A 20 -7.58 -12.53 7.16
N ASP A 21 -8.85 -12.25 7.47
CA ASP A 21 -9.92 -13.26 7.40
C ASP A 21 -10.06 -13.86 5.99
N GLN A 22 -9.97 -13.03 4.94
CA GLN A 22 -10.01 -13.51 3.56
C GLN A 22 -8.83 -14.44 3.23
N MET A 23 -7.62 -14.11 3.70
CA MET A 23 -6.43 -14.94 3.55
C MET A 23 -6.58 -16.27 4.30
N GLU A 24 -7.08 -16.25 5.54
CA GLU A 24 -7.32 -17.46 6.33
C GLU A 24 -8.36 -18.38 5.66
N ARG A 25 -9.43 -17.82 5.10
CA ARG A 25 -10.42 -18.59 4.34
C ARG A 25 -9.84 -19.17 3.05
N TYR A 26 -8.99 -18.42 2.35
CA TYR A 26 -8.27 -18.91 1.17
C TYR A 26 -7.33 -20.06 1.51
N GLN A 27 -6.49 -19.91 2.54
CA GLN A 27 -5.56 -20.95 3.00
C GLN A 27 -6.30 -22.21 3.49
N ALA A 28 -7.48 -22.04 4.10
CA ALA A 28 -8.34 -23.14 4.52
C ALA A 28 -9.13 -23.81 3.36
N GLY A 29 -8.97 -23.35 2.11
CA GLY A 29 -9.71 -23.85 0.95
C GLY A 29 -11.21 -23.50 0.95
N ARG A 30 -11.63 -22.57 1.82
CA ARG A 30 -13.02 -22.08 1.93
C ARG A 30 -13.32 -20.90 0.99
N LEU A 31 -12.29 -20.37 0.33
CA LEU A 31 -12.36 -19.32 -0.67
C LEU A 31 -11.52 -19.74 -1.88
N GLY A 32 -12.12 -19.82 -3.07
CA GLY A 32 -11.41 -20.25 -4.28
C GLY A 32 -10.49 -19.18 -4.85
N GLU A 33 -9.58 -19.55 -5.77
CA GLU A 33 -8.65 -18.59 -6.41
C GLU A 33 -9.38 -17.48 -7.18
N GLU A 34 -10.44 -17.81 -7.92
CA GLU A 34 -11.22 -16.82 -8.68
C GLU A 34 -11.91 -15.79 -7.77
N GLU A 35 -12.37 -16.22 -6.60
CA GLU A 35 -13.00 -15.34 -5.60
C GLU A 35 -11.96 -14.53 -4.83
N PHE A 36 -10.80 -15.14 -4.54
CA PHE A 36 -9.71 -14.47 -3.84
C PHE A 36 -8.98 -13.46 -4.71
N ARG A 37 -8.88 -13.70 -6.02
CA ARG A 37 -8.20 -12.84 -7.00
C ARG A 37 -8.60 -11.37 -6.90
N PRO A 38 -9.88 -10.97 -6.98
CA PRO A 38 -10.25 -9.56 -6.84
C PRO A 38 -9.91 -8.99 -5.45
N LEU A 39 -10.00 -9.79 -4.38
CA LEU A 39 -9.74 -9.37 -3.00
C LEU A 39 -8.26 -9.06 -2.76
N ARG A 40 -7.36 -9.94 -3.22
CA ARG A 40 -5.90 -9.69 -3.14
C ARG A 40 -5.48 -8.53 -4.02
N LEU A 41 -6.06 -8.40 -5.21
CA LEU A 41 -5.76 -7.28 -6.10
C LEU A 41 -6.19 -5.94 -5.50
N GLN A 42 -7.33 -5.86 -4.82
CA GLN A 42 -7.73 -4.63 -4.11
C GLN A 42 -6.79 -4.27 -2.94
N ASN A 43 -6.02 -5.22 -2.43
CA ASN A 43 -5.01 -5.02 -1.39
C ASN A 43 -3.58 -4.96 -1.96
N GLY A 44 -3.43 -4.72 -3.26
CA GLY A 44 -2.13 -4.51 -3.88
C GLY A 44 -1.31 -5.77 -4.13
N LEU A 45 -1.91 -6.95 -3.94
CA LEU A 45 -1.21 -8.24 -3.97
C LEU A 45 -1.41 -8.97 -5.32
N TYR A 46 -0.35 -8.96 -6.12
CA TYR A 46 -0.26 -9.70 -7.37
C TYR A 46 0.57 -10.97 -7.19
N ILE A 47 -0.01 -12.14 -7.46
CA ILE A 47 0.75 -13.38 -7.59
C ILE A 47 1.37 -13.41 -8.99
N GLN A 48 2.70 -13.23 -9.07
CA GLN A 48 3.46 -13.40 -10.31
C GLN A 48 3.89 -14.85 -10.46
N LYS A 49 4.47 -15.21 -11.62
CA LYS A 49 4.94 -16.57 -11.90
C LYS A 49 5.91 -17.12 -10.85
N HIS A 50 6.75 -16.26 -10.28
CA HIS A 50 7.85 -16.67 -9.40
C HIS A 50 7.64 -16.30 -7.93
N ALA A 51 6.88 -15.25 -7.64
CA ALA A 51 6.63 -14.78 -6.29
C ALA A 51 5.43 -13.82 -6.25
N PRO A 52 4.81 -13.63 -5.08
CA PRO A 52 3.90 -12.52 -4.86
C PRO A 52 4.63 -11.16 -4.97
N MET A 53 3.92 -10.15 -5.43
CA MET A 53 4.34 -8.75 -5.44
C MET A 53 3.29 -7.95 -4.69
N LEU A 54 3.70 -7.18 -3.68
CA LEU A 54 2.85 -6.30 -2.91
C LEU A 54 3.19 -4.84 -3.24
N ARG A 55 2.19 -4.10 -3.75
CA ARG A 55 2.32 -2.68 -4.03
C ARG A 55 1.73 -1.83 -2.91
N ILE A 56 2.57 -1.04 -2.28
CA ILE A 56 2.26 -0.15 -1.17
C ILE A 56 1.95 1.25 -1.73
N ALA A 57 0.89 1.87 -1.22
CA ALA A 57 0.47 3.20 -1.62
C ALA A 57 1.39 4.27 -0.99
N ILE A 58 1.82 5.22 -1.82
CA ILE A 58 2.48 6.45 -1.38
C ILE A 58 1.74 7.59 -2.08
N PRO A 59 0.62 8.04 -1.49
CA PRO A 59 -0.20 9.09 -2.10
C PRO A 59 0.64 10.32 -2.41
N TYR A 60 0.52 10.81 -3.64
CA TYR A 60 1.21 12.00 -4.16
C TYR A 60 2.73 12.02 -3.87
N GLY A 61 3.35 10.83 -3.77
CA GLY A 61 4.79 10.66 -3.65
C GLY A 61 5.43 11.17 -2.36
N MET A 62 4.64 11.47 -1.32
CA MET A 62 5.14 12.01 -0.05
C MET A 62 5.29 10.94 1.02
N LEU A 63 6.46 10.88 1.66
CA LEU A 63 6.77 9.98 2.78
C LEU A 63 7.35 10.74 3.96
N ALA A 64 6.89 10.39 5.17
CA ALA A 64 7.53 10.82 6.40
C ALA A 64 8.74 9.94 6.70
N GLY A 65 9.72 10.48 7.45
CA GLY A 65 10.89 9.69 7.87
C GLY A 65 10.53 8.43 8.66
N ALA A 66 9.48 8.48 9.48
CA ALA A 66 8.98 7.31 10.21
C ALA A 66 8.42 6.22 9.28
N GLN A 67 7.67 6.61 8.25
CA GLN A 67 7.14 5.71 7.22
C GLN A 67 8.27 5.04 6.44
N LEU A 68 9.29 5.81 6.03
CA LEU A 68 10.45 5.25 5.32
C LEU A 68 11.24 4.24 6.19
N ARG A 69 11.37 4.49 7.50
CA ARG A 69 11.99 3.53 8.43
C ARG A 69 11.16 2.25 8.54
N ALA A 70 9.84 2.36 8.69
CA ALA A 70 8.95 1.21 8.72
C ALA A 70 9.03 0.38 7.43
N LEU A 71 9.03 1.02 6.25
CA LEU A 71 9.25 0.34 4.97
C LEU A 71 10.58 -0.40 4.94
N ALA A 72 11.65 0.19 5.47
CA ALA A 72 12.96 -0.45 5.53
C ALA A 72 12.97 -1.67 6.48
N ASP A 73 12.25 -1.61 7.60
CA ASP A 73 12.10 -2.76 8.51
C ASP A 73 11.24 -3.87 7.89
N ILE A 74 10.18 -3.50 7.17
CA ILE A 74 9.33 -4.44 6.44
C ILE A 74 10.12 -5.15 5.34
N THR A 75 10.87 -4.41 4.51
CA THR A 75 11.65 -5.02 3.40
C THR A 75 12.73 -5.97 3.91
N ARG A 76 13.33 -5.71 5.08
CA ARG A 76 14.31 -6.61 5.71
C ARG A 76 13.69 -7.88 6.29
N ARG A 77 12.48 -7.80 6.83
CA ARG A 77 11.79 -8.94 7.49
C ARG A 77 11.05 -9.82 6.49
N TYR A 78 10.33 -9.21 5.56
CA TYR A 78 9.34 -9.90 4.72
C TYR A 78 9.71 -9.91 3.24
N ASP A 79 10.83 -9.31 2.84
CA ASP A 79 11.33 -9.34 1.46
C ASP A 79 12.85 -9.60 1.49
N ARG A 80 13.61 -9.12 0.52
CA ARG A 80 15.04 -9.34 0.33
C ARG A 80 15.89 -8.13 0.69
N GLY A 81 15.38 -7.26 1.56
CA GLY A 81 16.10 -6.07 2.02
C GLY A 81 16.12 -4.89 1.04
N TYR A 82 15.32 -4.93 -0.03
CA TYR A 82 15.15 -3.82 -0.96
C TYR A 82 13.68 -3.63 -1.34
N GLY A 83 13.34 -2.41 -1.77
CA GLY A 83 12.04 -2.07 -2.33
C GLY A 83 12.20 -1.35 -3.66
N HIS A 84 11.19 -1.40 -4.52
CA HIS A 84 11.22 -0.77 -5.84
C HIS A 84 10.27 0.43 -5.88
N PHE A 85 10.80 1.64 -6.02
CA PHE A 85 9.98 2.82 -6.31
C PHE A 85 9.49 2.82 -7.75
N THR A 86 8.18 2.97 -7.92
CA THR A 86 7.52 2.85 -9.22
C THR A 86 7.44 4.19 -9.94
N THR A 87 7.17 4.15 -11.25
CA THR A 87 6.88 5.35 -12.05
C THR A 87 5.62 6.12 -11.62
N ARG A 88 4.79 5.54 -10.74
CA ARG A 88 3.64 6.19 -10.11
C ARG A 88 3.89 6.51 -8.64
N GLN A 89 5.14 6.69 -8.24
CA GLN A 89 5.57 7.10 -6.89
C GLN A 89 5.24 6.14 -5.74
N ASN A 90 4.63 4.98 -6.00
CA ASN A 90 4.46 3.89 -5.02
C ASN A 90 5.76 3.12 -4.75
N LEU A 91 5.74 2.24 -3.74
CA LEU A 91 6.78 1.25 -3.48
C LEU A 91 6.26 -0.19 -3.68
N GLN A 92 7.09 -1.07 -4.23
CA GLN A 92 6.79 -2.49 -4.44
C GLN A 92 7.77 -3.39 -3.69
N LEU A 93 7.19 -4.40 -3.02
CA LEU A 93 7.85 -5.61 -2.55
C LEU A 93 7.63 -6.71 -3.60
N ASN A 94 8.65 -7.50 -3.93
CA ASN A 94 8.60 -8.50 -5.01
C ASN A 94 8.79 -9.94 -4.52
N TRP A 95 9.04 -10.13 -3.24
CA TRP A 95 9.26 -11.46 -2.66
C TRP A 95 8.53 -11.74 -1.33
N PRO A 96 7.44 -11.04 -0.93
CA PRO A 96 6.73 -11.43 0.28
C PRO A 96 6.13 -12.83 0.15
N ALA A 97 6.25 -13.61 1.23
CA ALA A 97 5.46 -14.83 1.36
C ALA A 97 3.97 -14.46 1.40
N LEU A 98 3.13 -15.30 0.80
CA LEU A 98 1.71 -14.99 0.61
C LEU A 98 1.01 -14.84 1.97
N GLU A 99 1.32 -15.75 2.89
CA GLU A 99 0.84 -15.85 4.26
C GLU A 99 1.22 -14.66 5.14
N ASP A 100 2.34 -13.98 4.84
CA ASP A 100 2.84 -12.86 5.64
C ASP A 100 2.20 -11.53 5.25
N VAL A 101 1.51 -11.45 4.11
CA VAL A 101 0.97 -10.18 3.60
C VAL A 101 0.01 -9.49 4.59
N PRO A 102 -0.92 -10.18 5.29
CA PRO A 102 -1.74 -9.55 6.32
C PRO A 102 -0.93 -8.90 7.45
N ASP A 103 0.23 -9.47 7.81
CA ASP A 103 1.13 -8.89 8.81
C ASP A 103 1.85 -7.67 8.27
N ILE A 104 2.31 -7.71 7.02
CA ILE A 104 2.89 -6.53 6.35
C ILE A 104 1.90 -5.37 6.35
N LEU A 105 0.63 -5.62 6.01
CA LEU A 105 -0.41 -4.59 6.01
C LEU A 105 -0.68 -4.03 7.42
N ALA A 106 -0.66 -4.88 8.45
CA ALA A 106 -0.78 -4.45 9.84
C ALA A 106 0.40 -3.57 10.28
N GLU A 107 1.63 -3.89 9.86
CA GLU A 107 2.82 -3.08 10.14
C GLU A 107 2.77 -1.71 9.44
N LEU A 108 2.25 -1.66 8.21
CA LEU A 108 2.00 -0.41 7.48
C LEU A 108 0.95 0.46 8.17
N ALA A 109 -0.14 -0.14 8.67
CA ALA A 109 -1.21 0.57 9.36
C ALA A 109 -0.71 1.32 10.60
N LYS A 110 0.29 0.78 11.32
CA LYS A 110 0.93 1.43 12.49
C LYS A 110 1.59 2.77 12.16
N VAL A 111 1.93 3.00 10.89
CA VAL A 111 2.53 4.25 10.40
C VAL A 111 1.65 4.95 9.37
N GLN A 112 0.34 4.69 9.43
CA GLN A 112 -0.66 5.32 8.56
C GLN A 112 -0.36 5.10 7.06
N MET A 113 -0.01 3.87 6.69
CA MET A 113 0.22 3.45 5.32
C MET A 113 -0.69 2.26 4.97
N HIS A 114 -0.96 2.06 3.68
CA HIS A 114 -1.79 0.97 3.19
C HIS A 114 -1.37 0.49 1.79
N ALA A 115 -1.99 -0.61 1.34
CA ALA A 115 -1.91 -1.10 -0.05
C ALA A 115 -3.28 -1.10 -0.76
N ILE A 116 -4.30 -0.51 -0.12
CA ILE A 116 -5.67 -0.41 -0.65
C ILE A 116 -5.64 0.25 -2.04
N GLN A 117 -6.35 -0.37 -2.99
CA GLN A 117 -6.58 0.13 -4.35
C GLN A 117 -5.31 0.43 -5.17
N THR A 118 -4.17 -0.18 -4.84
CA THR A 118 -2.94 0.02 -5.64
C THR A 118 -2.92 -0.85 -6.91
N SER A 119 -3.91 -1.74 -7.06
CA SER A 119 -4.01 -2.80 -8.05
C SER A 119 -5.49 -3.18 -8.32
N GLY A 120 -5.77 -4.00 -9.35
CA GLY A 120 -7.15 -4.34 -9.71
C GLY A 120 -7.91 -3.24 -10.46
N ASN A 121 -9.23 -3.37 -10.59
CA ASN A 121 -10.09 -2.46 -11.37
C ASN A 121 -10.55 -1.27 -10.51
N CYS A 122 -9.61 -0.42 -10.12
CA CYS A 122 -9.85 0.79 -9.33
C CYS A 122 -8.94 1.93 -9.78
N ILE A 123 -9.16 3.12 -9.21
CA ILE A 123 -8.25 4.27 -9.32
C ILE A 123 -6.88 3.86 -8.76
N ARG A 124 -5.81 4.29 -9.43
CA ARG A 124 -4.42 4.03 -9.02
C ARG A 124 -3.87 5.24 -8.29
N ASN A 125 -2.61 5.14 -7.83
CA ASN A 125 -1.98 6.21 -7.06
C ASN A 125 -2.11 7.57 -7.74
N THR A 126 -2.61 8.54 -7.00
CA THR A 126 -2.59 9.97 -7.34
C THR A 126 -1.16 10.46 -7.18
N THR A 127 -0.62 11.14 -8.19
CA THR A 127 0.78 11.60 -8.23
C THR A 127 0.83 13.12 -8.32
N SER A 128 1.83 13.74 -7.69
CA SER A 128 2.09 15.18 -7.80
C SER A 128 3.55 15.45 -8.20
N ASP A 129 3.87 16.70 -8.49
CA ASP A 129 5.26 17.14 -8.64
C ASP A 129 6.08 16.83 -7.37
N GLN A 130 7.32 16.38 -7.54
CA GLN A 130 8.22 16.05 -6.44
C GLN A 130 8.66 17.26 -5.60
N PHE A 131 8.54 18.48 -6.14
CA PHE A 131 8.83 19.75 -5.49
C PHE A 131 7.57 20.50 -5.05
N ALA A 132 6.42 19.81 -5.02
CA ALA A 132 5.14 20.41 -4.63
C ALA A 132 5.19 21.13 -3.28
N GLY A 133 4.82 22.42 -3.27
CA GLY A 133 4.81 23.31 -2.11
C GLY A 133 6.16 23.92 -1.73
N ILE A 134 7.22 23.70 -2.52
CA ILE A 134 8.54 24.33 -2.30
C ILE A 134 9.19 24.89 -3.57
N ALA A 135 8.69 24.55 -4.77
CA ALA A 135 9.21 25.08 -6.02
C ALA A 135 8.85 26.57 -6.16
N ASN A 136 9.85 27.40 -6.51
CA ASN A 136 9.67 28.85 -6.65
C ASN A 136 8.78 29.23 -7.84
N ASP A 137 8.70 28.36 -8.84
CA ASP A 137 7.93 28.51 -10.08
C ASP A 137 6.61 27.72 -10.05
N GLU A 138 6.23 27.18 -8.89
CA GLU A 138 4.94 26.50 -8.74
C GLU A 138 3.78 27.48 -8.87
N VAL A 139 2.84 27.18 -9.78
CA VAL A 139 1.61 27.97 -9.95
C VAL A 139 0.67 27.82 -8.75
N GLU A 140 0.54 26.58 -8.26
CA GLU A 140 -0.29 26.22 -7.12
C GLU A 140 0.19 24.88 -6.54
N ASP A 141 0.14 24.74 -5.21
CA ASP A 141 0.42 23.48 -4.53
C ASP A 141 -0.64 22.41 -4.90
N PRO A 142 -0.28 21.31 -5.58
CA PRO A 142 -1.24 20.28 -6.00
C PRO A 142 -1.68 19.35 -4.85
N ARG A 143 -1.02 19.39 -3.68
CA ARG A 143 -1.26 18.42 -2.60
C ARG A 143 -2.69 18.46 -2.05
N PRO A 144 -3.35 19.62 -1.84
CA PRO A 144 -4.76 19.66 -1.44
C PRO A 144 -5.69 18.96 -2.44
N TRP A 145 -5.44 19.10 -3.74
CA TRP A 145 -6.20 18.40 -4.77
C TRP A 145 -5.95 16.89 -4.74
N CYS A 146 -4.71 16.48 -4.51
CA CYS A 146 -4.37 15.07 -4.36
C CYS A 146 -5.06 14.42 -3.16
N GLU A 147 -5.18 15.14 -2.05
CA GLU A 147 -5.89 14.69 -0.85
C GLU A 147 -7.38 14.45 -1.08
N LEU A 148 -8.03 15.25 -1.93
CA LEU A 148 -9.44 15.08 -2.27
C LEU A 148 -9.70 13.86 -3.19
N ILE A 149 -8.71 13.45 -3.97
CA ILE A 149 -8.86 12.39 -4.99
C ILE A 149 -8.46 10.99 -4.45
N ARG A 150 -7.51 10.94 -3.52
CA ARG A 150 -6.81 9.69 -3.14
C ARG A 150 -7.65 8.69 -2.35
#